data_AF-A0A1B1YWW3-F1
#
_entry.id   AF-A0A1B1YWW3-F1
#
_cell.length_a   1.000
_cell.length_b   1.000
_cell.length_c   1.000
_cell.angle_alpha   90.00
_cell.angle_beta   90.00
_cell.angle_gamma   90.00
#
_symmetry.space_group_name_H-M   'P 1'
#
loop_
_entity.id
_entity.type
_entity.pdbx_description
1 polymer ?
#
loop_
_entity_poly.entity_id
_entity_poly.type
_entity_poly.pdbx_seq_one_letter_code
_entity_poly.pdbx_strand_id
1 'polypeptide(L)'
;MVPEDFARAWRSVGKALEAAEMKVDDRDRSRGLYFVDYKHRKPRGRIARTLMFWGDDESTQKERFLVLLQSAGEQTNVLVFDEKEKLVTAPVAEDILRKIQQNLD
;
A
#
# COMPACT_ATOMS: atom_id res chain seq x y z
N MET A 1 -8.02 -8.87 2.09
CA MET A 1 -8.47 -9.84 1.06
C MET A 1 -9.64 -9.20 0.33
N VAL A 2 -9.86 -9.58 -0.93
CA VAL A 2 -10.98 -9.11 -1.77
C VAL A 2 -11.82 -10.34 -2.12
N PRO A 3 -13.14 -10.35 -1.88
CA PRO A 3 -14.03 -11.47 -2.16
C PRO A 3 -14.39 -11.56 -3.66
N GLU A 4 -13.38 -11.46 -4.51
CA GLU A 4 -13.50 -11.50 -5.97
C GLU A 4 -12.39 -12.37 -6.56
N ASP A 5 -12.68 -13.00 -7.69
CA ASP A 5 -11.67 -13.69 -8.50
C ASP A 5 -10.57 -12.72 -8.95
N PHE A 6 -9.40 -13.25 -9.29
CA PHE A 6 -8.23 -12.44 -9.65
C PHE A 6 -8.50 -11.45 -10.77
N ALA A 7 -9.28 -11.81 -11.80
CA ALA A 7 -9.50 -10.93 -12.94
C ALA A 7 -10.35 -9.72 -12.59
N ARG A 8 -11.34 -9.89 -11.71
CA ARG A 8 -12.16 -8.81 -11.14
C ARG A 8 -11.39 -8.00 -10.12
N ALA A 9 -10.80 -8.66 -9.12
CA ALA A 9 -10.00 -8.01 -8.09
C ALA A 9 -8.86 -7.17 -8.69
N TRP A 10 -8.23 -7.63 -9.78
CA TRP A 10 -7.23 -6.85 -10.51
C TRP A 10 -7.77 -5.49 -10.94
N ARG A 11 -8.98 -5.45 -11.52
CA ARG A 11 -9.60 -4.19 -11.96
C ARG A 11 -10.04 -3.33 -10.77
N SER A 12 -10.70 -3.93 -9.79
CA SER A 12 -11.21 -3.24 -8.59
C SER A 12 -10.07 -2.60 -7.79
N VAL A 13 -9.00 -3.35 -7.53
CA VAL A 13 -7.81 -2.82 -6.81
C VAL A 13 -7.11 -1.73 -7.62
N GLY A 14 -7.00 -1.87 -8.94
CA GLY A 14 -6.41 -0.83 -9.79
C GLY A 14 -7.14 0.52 -9.65
N LYS A 15 -8.47 0.51 -9.68
CA LYS A 15 -9.29 1.70 -9.43
C LYS A 15 -9.15 2.22 -8.00
N ALA A 16 -9.16 1.31 -7.03
CA ALA A 16 -9.04 1.66 -5.62
C ALA A 16 -7.71 2.38 -5.30
N LEU A 17 -6.62 1.96 -5.95
CA LEU A 17 -5.31 2.62 -5.86
C LEU A 17 -5.39 4.05 -6.40
N GLU A 18 -5.96 4.24 -7.59
CA GLU A 18 -6.12 5.57 -8.19
C GLU A 18 -7.01 6.49 -7.32
N ALA A 19 -8.14 5.99 -6.82
CA ALA A 19 -9.06 6.72 -5.96
C ALA A 19 -8.46 7.08 -4.59
N ALA A 20 -7.55 6.26 -4.08
CA ALA A 20 -6.83 6.51 -2.83
C ALA A 20 -5.65 7.50 -2.96
N GLU A 21 -5.51 8.18 -4.10
CA GLU A 21 -4.41 9.09 -4.44
C GLU A 21 -3.03 8.40 -4.42
N MET A 22 -3.01 7.10 -4.66
CA MET A 22 -1.80 6.30 -4.81
C MET A 22 -1.42 6.25 -6.29
N LYS A 23 -0.25 6.79 -6.64
CA LYS A 23 0.19 6.80 -8.03
C LYS A 23 0.69 5.41 -8.41
N VAL A 24 0.08 4.80 -9.41
CA VAL A 24 0.56 3.56 -10.00
C VAL A 24 1.59 3.89 -11.08
N ASP A 25 2.85 3.58 -10.84
CA ASP A 25 3.94 3.82 -11.78
C ASP A 25 4.04 2.72 -12.85
N ASP A 26 3.77 1.47 -12.47
CA ASP A 26 3.78 0.33 -13.39
C ASP A 26 2.87 -0.81 -12.89
N ARG A 27 2.56 -1.77 -13.76
CA ARG A 27 1.70 -2.93 -13.48
C ARG A 27 2.16 -4.16 -14.25
N ASP A 28 2.36 -5.26 -13.55
CA ASP A 28 2.57 -6.59 -14.14
C ASP A 28 1.42 -7.52 -13.75
N ARG A 29 0.45 -7.66 -14.66
CA ARG A 29 -0.71 -8.54 -14.45
C ARG A 29 -0.32 -10.02 -14.39
N SER A 30 0.74 -10.43 -15.08
CA SER A 30 1.16 -11.83 -15.10
C SER A 30 1.72 -12.26 -13.74
N ARG A 31 2.41 -11.34 -13.06
CA ARG A 31 2.95 -11.52 -11.70
C ARG A 31 1.98 -11.08 -10.61
N GLY A 32 0.88 -10.42 -10.96
CA GLY A 32 -0.07 -9.88 -10.00
C GLY A 32 0.45 -8.65 -9.26
N LEU A 33 1.36 -7.86 -9.84
CA LEU A 33 2.03 -6.75 -9.16
C LEU A 33 1.58 -5.37 -9.65
N TYR A 34 1.30 -4.49 -8.69
CA TYR A 34 1.20 -3.05 -8.89
C TYR A 34 2.40 -2.37 -8.24
N PHE A 35 3.05 -1.45 -8.95
CA PHE A 35 4.12 -0.61 -8.44
C PHE A 35 3.54 0.74 -8.08
N VAL A 36 3.56 1.08 -6.79
CA VAL A 36 2.77 2.18 -6.26
C VAL A 36 3.66 3.14 -5.47
N ASP A 37 3.66 4.40 -5.89
CA ASP A 37 4.25 5.50 -5.15
C ASP A 37 3.26 5.98 -4.07
N TYR A 38 3.62 5.81 -2.80
CA TYR A 38 2.78 6.19 -1.67
C TYR A 38 3.48 7.18 -0.74
N LYS A 39 2.76 8.22 -0.34
CA LYS A 39 3.20 9.21 0.64
C LYS A 39 2.69 8.79 2.01
N HIS A 40 3.58 8.41 2.91
CA HIS A 40 3.21 8.03 4.26
C HIS A 40 4.00 8.81 5.32
N ARG A 41 3.41 8.93 6.50
CA ARG A 41 4.09 9.45 7.69
C ARG A 41 4.88 8.31 8.32
N LYS A 42 6.19 8.50 8.54
CA LYS A 42 6.96 7.52 9.32
C LYS A 42 6.52 7.62 10.78
N PRO A 43 6.18 6.50 11.45
CA PRO A 43 5.89 6.53 12.87
C PRO A 43 7.14 7.03 13.60
N ARG A 44 7.02 8.17 14.31
CA ARG A 44 8.08 8.69 15.18
C ARG A 44 8.42 7.59 16.18
N GLY A 45 9.63 7.02 16.06
CA GLY A 45 10.11 6.01 17.00
C GLY A 45 10.03 6.55 18.43
N ARG A 46 9.72 5.67 19.40
CA ARG A 46 9.54 5.95 20.84
C ARG A 46 10.77 6.56 21.55
N ILE A 47 11.79 7.01 20.82
CA ILE A 47 13.03 7.61 21.32
C ILE A 47 12.96 9.16 21.29
N ALA A 48 11.99 9.76 20.59
CA ALA A 48 11.89 11.22 20.44
C ALA A 48 11.14 11.93 21.58
N ARG A 49 11.18 11.43 22.83
CA ARG A 49 10.48 12.06 23.95
C ARG A 49 11.32 13.07 24.74
N THR A 50 12.60 13.23 24.40
CA THR A 50 13.54 14.08 25.16
C THR A 50 13.97 15.34 24.41
N LEU A 51 13.57 15.53 23.15
CA LEU A 51 13.99 16.67 22.36
C LEU A 51 12.76 17.50 22.03
N MET A 52 12.67 18.57 22.81
CA MET A 52 11.74 19.68 22.74
C MET A 52 11.33 20.05 21.31
N PHE A 53 10.03 20.37 21.19
CA PHE A 53 9.55 21.60 20.56
C PHE A 53 10.61 22.34 19.75
N TRP A 54 10.64 22.14 18.42
CA TRP A 54 11.00 23.10 17.37
C TRP A 54 10.67 22.45 16.02
N GLY A 55 9.73 23.06 15.26
CA GLY A 55 9.51 22.80 13.84
C GLY A 55 8.61 21.62 13.50
N ASP A 56 7.39 21.94 13.07
CA ASP A 56 6.56 21.08 12.23
C ASP A 56 7.34 20.59 11.01
N ASP A 57 7.86 19.37 11.07
CA ASP A 57 8.14 18.60 9.87
C ASP A 57 7.95 17.11 10.19
N GLU A 58 6.68 16.70 10.23
CA GLU A 58 6.33 15.31 9.93
C GLU A 58 6.77 15.05 8.49
N SER A 59 8.05 14.67 8.32
CA SER A 59 8.66 14.41 7.01
C SER A 59 7.88 13.29 6.32
N THR A 60 6.90 13.68 5.50
CA THR A 60 6.11 12.76 4.70
C THR A 60 7.03 12.23 3.62
N GLN A 61 7.40 10.96 3.70
CA GLN A 61 8.28 10.33 2.73
C GLN A 61 7.43 9.69 1.65
N LYS A 62 7.78 10.00 0.40
CA LYS A 62 7.25 9.32 -0.78
C LYS A 62 8.12 8.10 -1.02
N GLU A 63 7.58 6.91 -0.79
CA GLU A 63 8.27 5.64 -0.98
C GLU A 63 7.52 4.79 -2.00
N ARG A 64 8.23 3.92 -2.73
CA ARG A 64 7.64 2.98 -3.68
C ARG A 64 7.36 1.64 -3.00
N PHE A 65 6.16 1.12 -3.23
CA PHE A 65 5.68 -0.15 -2.70
C PHE A 65 5.21 -1.07 -3.83
N LEU A 66 5.20 -2.36 -3.54
CA LEU A 66 4.67 -3.40 -4.41
C LEU A 66 3.38 -3.94 -3.79
N VAL A 67 2.28 -3.81 -4.50
CA VAL A 67 1.00 -4.40 -4.11
C VAL A 67 0.79 -5.67 -4.92
N LEU A 68 0.89 -6.81 -4.25
CA LEU A 68 0.77 -8.14 -4.85
C LEU A 68 -0.65 -8.67 -4.67
N LEU A 69 -1.27 -9.06 -5.78
CA LEU A 69 -2.55 -9.77 -5.83
C LEU A 69 -2.29 -11.25 -6.11
N GLN A 70 -2.74 -12.13 -5.22
CA GLN A 70 -2.63 -13.57 -5.39
C GLN A 70 -4.02 -14.19 -5.38
N SER A 71 -4.33 -14.99 -6.40
CA SER A 71 -5.56 -15.78 -6.41
C SER A 71 -5.57 -16.79 -5.27
N ALA A 72 -6.69 -16.89 -4.57
CA ALA A 72 -6.93 -17.83 -3.49
C ALA A 72 -8.34 -18.41 -3.66
N GLY A 73 -8.54 -19.21 -4.73
CA GLY A 73 -9.86 -19.74 -5.08
C GLY A 73 -10.77 -18.64 -5.64
N GLU A 74 -11.93 -18.44 -5.01
CA GLU A 74 -12.92 -17.42 -5.40
C GLU A 74 -12.61 -16.02 -4.86
N GLN A 75 -11.53 -15.88 -4.10
CA GLN A 75 -11.08 -14.63 -3.51
C GLN A 75 -9.64 -14.31 -3.93
N THR A 76 -9.24 -13.07 -3.71
CA THR A 76 -7.90 -12.57 -4.02
C THR A 76 -7.26 -11.98 -2.78
N ASN A 77 -6.07 -12.48 -2.44
CA ASN A 77 -5.25 -11.94 -1.38
C ASN A 77 -4.48 -10.72 -1.89
N VAL A 78 -4.38 -9.69 -1.04
CA VAL A 78 -3.64 -8.47 -1.33
C VAL A 78 -2.55 -8.33 -0.28
N LEU A 79 -1.31 -8.23 -0.72
CA LEU A 79 -0.11 -8.12 0.11
C LEU A 79 0.67 -6.87 -0.30
N VAL A 80 1.41 -6.29 0.65
CA VAL A 80 2.21 -5.08 0.42
C VAL A 80 3.66 -5.35 0.78
N PHE A 81 4.55 -5.09 -0.16
CA PHE A 81 6.00 -5.19 -0.02
C PHE A 81 6.66 -3.85 -0.33
N ASP A 82 7.90 -3.68 0.11
CA ASP A 82 8.74 -2.57 -0.33
C ASP A 82 9.26 -2.83 -1.76
N GLU A 83 9.95 -1.84 -2.35
CA GLU A 83 10.56 -1.97 -3.68
C GLU A 83 11.58 -3.14 -3.78
N LYS A 84 12.05 -3.69 -2.66
CA LYS A 84 13.00 -4.80 -2.59
C LYS A 84 12.32 -6.15 -2.30
N GLU A 85 11.00 -6.23 -2.50
CA GLU A 85 10.18 -7.41 -2.26
C GLU A 85 10.21 -7.91 -0.80
N LYS A 86 10.53 -7.02 0.16
CA LYS A 86 10.50 -7.33 1.60
C LYS A 86 9.18 -6.88 2.20
N LEU A 87 8.75 -7.59 3.24
CA LEU A 87 7.57 -7.20 4.01
C LEU A 87 7.78 -5.80 4.57
N VAL A 88 6.83 -4.91 4.28
CA VAL A 88 6.81 -3.56 4.86
C VAL A 88 6.44 -3.63 6.33
N THR A 89 6.74 -2.56 7.06
CA THR A 89 6.30 -2.44 8.46
C THR A 89 4.78 -2.49 8.57
N ALA A 90 4.26 -3.17 9.59
CA ALA A 90 2.81 -3.34 9.79
C ALA A 90 2.00 -2.03 9.70
N PRO A 91 2.40 -0.89 10.30
CA PRO A 91 1.61 0.35 10.21
C PRO A 91 1.44 0.88 8.78
N VAL A 92 2.49 0.75 7.96
CA VAL A 92 2.45 1.18 6.55
C VAL A 92 1.64 0.21 5.71
N ALA A 93 1.81 -1.10 5.94
CA ALA A 93 1.00 -2.13 5.27
C ALA A 93 -0.50 -1.90 5.53
N GLU A 94 -0.86 -1.74 6.80
CA GLU A 94 -2.25 -1.56 7.24
C GLU A 94 -2.87 -0.29 6.64
N ASP A 95 -2.12 0.80 6.57
CA ASP A 95 -2.59 2.06 6.00
C ASP A 95 -2.88 1.93 4.49
N ILE A 96 -1.95 1.34 3.73
CA ILE A 96 -2.14 1.08 2.29
C ILE A 96 -3.33 0.13 2.07
N LEU A 97 -3.38 -0.99 2.79
CA LEU A 97 -4.44 -1.99 2.66
C LEU A 97 -5.81 -1.42 3.02
N ARG A 98 -5.88 -0.60 4.08
CA ARG A 98 -7.11 0.10 4.48
C ARG A 98 -7.58 1.06 3.40
N LYS A 99 -6.68 1.85 2.82
CA LYS A 99 -7.01 2.78 1.73
C LYS A 99 -7.51 2.05 0.49
N ILE A 100 -6.90 0.93 0.11
CA ILE A 100 -7.42 0.08 -0.96
C ILE A 100 -8.83 -0.37 -0.61
N GLN A 101 -9.04 -0.95 0.57
CA GLN A 101 -10.33 -1.48 0.99
C GLN A 101 -11.45 -0.43 1.01
N GLN A 102 -11.16 0.81 1.43
CA GLN A 102 -12.10 1.92 1.46
C GLN A 102 -12.55 2.38 0.06
N ASN A 103 -11.77 2.07 -0.97
CA ASN A 103 -12.02 2.51 -2.34
C ASN A 103 -12.31 1.31 -3.28
N LEU A 104 -12.61 0.13 -2.73
CA LEU A 104 -13.17 -0.98 -3.50
C LEU A 104 -14.66 -0.69 -3.78
N ASP A 105 -15.06 -0.89 -5.03
CA ASP A 105 -16.46 -0.84 -5.49
C ASP A 105 -17.26 -2.08 -5.02
#